data_AF-A0A7C5DPX3-F1
#
_entry.id   AF-A0A7C5DPX3-F1
#
_cell.length_a   1.000
_cell.length_b   1.000
_cell.length_c   1.000
_cell.angle_alpha   90.00
_cell.angle_beta   90.00
_cell.angle_gamma   90.00
#
_symmetry.space_group_name_H-M   'P 1'
#
loop_
_entity.id
_entity.type
_entity.pdbx_description
1 polymer ?
#
loop_
_entity_poly.entity_id
_entity_poly.type
_entity_poly.pdbx_seq_one_letter_code
_entity_poly.pdbx_strand_id
1 'polypeptide(L)'
;MSFTYDIETTLGMLRLRLTDTNQDSAVFSDDELQAILDECGGDLDCATLRALRILKAAAALRGDASRASAIDNVIQLLPDTAIETSMPTITGTTYPAPFPMDDAYEEVES
;
A
#
# COMPACT_ATOMS: atom_id res chain seq x y z
N MET A 1 -15.33 -0.15 14.39
CA MET A 1 -13.98 0.44 14.27
C MET A 1 -13.29 0.23 15.60
N SER A 2 -12.30 -0.65 15.63
CA SER A 2 -11.35 -0.79 16.75
C SER A 2 -10.42 0.41 16.76
N PHE A 3 -10.15 0.94 17.96
CA PHE A 3 -9.19 2.00 18.19
C PHE A 3 -8.37 1.67 19.44
N THR A 4 -7.06 1.67 19.28
CA THR A 4 -6.10 1.41 20.35
C THR A 4 -4.96 2.40 20.21
N TYR A 5 -4.61 3.09 21.30
CA TYR A 5 -3.45 3.96 21.34
C TYR A 5 -2.54 3.55 22.50
N ASP A 6 -1.44 2.88 22.15
CA ASP A 6 -0.38 2.49 23.06
C ASP A 6 0.98 2.76 22.40
N ILE A 7 1.72 3.74 22.93
CA ILE A 7 3.03 4.18 22.40
C ILE A 7 4.11 3.10 22.50
N GLU A 8 3.91 2.06 23.31
CA GLU A 8 4.86 0.93 23.39
C GLU A 8 4.71 -0.01 22.18
N THR A 9 3.64 0.14 21.41
CA THR A 9 3.37 -0.66 20.20
C THR A 9 3.72 0.09 18.93
N THR A 10 4.11 -0.66 17.88
CA THR A 10 4.33 -0.11 16.53
C THR A 10 3.08 0.61 16.01
N LEU A 11 1.88 0.08 16.29
CA LEU A 11 0.61 0.68 15.88
C LEU A 11 0.36 2.04 16.56
N GLY A 12 0.59 2.14 17.87
CA GLY A 12 0.46 3.42 18.57
C GLY A 12 1.53 4.44 18.16
N MET A 13 2.76 3.99 17.86
CA MET A 13 3.80 4.85 17.28
C MET A 13 3.42 5.37 15.90
N LEU A 14 2.77 4.55 15.07
CA LEU A 14 2.26 4.96 13.77
C LEU A 14 1.14 6.00 13.93
N ARG A 15 0.18 5.77 14.84
CA ARG A 15 -0.87 6.75 15.19
C ARG A 15 -0.27 8.08 15.64
N LEU A 16 0.74 8.05 16.50
CA LEU A 16 1.44 9.26 16.97
C LEU A 16 2.03 10.04 15.79
N ARG A 17 2.72 9.37 14.85
CA ARG A 17 3.30 10.02 13.67
C ARG A 17 2.27 10.61 12.72
N LEU A 18 1.12 9.97 12.59
CA LEU A 18 -0.01 10.47 11.81
C LEU A 18 -0.82 11.55 12.54
N THR A 19 -0.50 11.84 13.80
CA THR A 19 -1.31 12.68 14.68
C THR A 19 -2.76 12.14 14.83
N ASP A 20 -2.93 10.82 14.67
CA ASP A 20 -4.21 10.10 14.72
C ASP A 20 -4.41 9.43 16.08
N THR A 21 -4.27 10.22 17.15
CA THR A 21 -4.27 9.76 18.55
C THR A 21 -5.60 9.98 19.27
N ASN A 22 -6.58 10.62 18.63
CA ASN A 22 -7.90 10.88 19.21
C ASN A 22 -8.93 9.87 18.68
N GLN A 23 -9.50 9.06 19.58
CA GLN A 23 -10.48 8.04 19.25
C GLN A 23 -11.75 8.61 18.60
N ASP A 24 -12.24 9.76 19.06
CA ASP A 24 -13.50 10.34 18.61
C ASP A 24 -13.42 10.92 17.18
N SER A 25 -12.20 11.18 16.73
CA SER A 25 -11.92 11.78 15.41
C SER A 25 -10.89 10.98 14.62
N ALA A 26 -10.75 9.68 14.93
CA ALA A 26 -9.76 8.84 14.30
C ALA A 26 -10.01 8.76 12.79
N VAL A 27 -8.96 9.00 12.00
CA VAL A 27 -9.03 8.92 10.54
C VAL A 27 -8.87 7.47 10.08
N PHE A 28 -8.08 6.68 10.81
CA PHE A 28 -7.87 5.26 10.54
C PHE A 28 -8.32 4.39 11.71
N SER A 29 -8.94 3.27 11.39
CA SER A 29 -9.17 2.16 12.32
C SER A 29 -7.88 1.36 12.56
N ASP A 30 -7.82 0.61 13.66
CA ASP A 30 -6.66 -0.25 13.95
C ASP A 30 -6.42 -1.27 12.83
N ASP A 31 -7.49 -1.84 12.25
CA ASP A 31 -7.39 -2.83 11.17
C ASP A 31 -6.76 -2.24 9.91
N GLU A 32 -7.08 -0.99 9.57
CA GLU A 32 -6.48 -0.28 8.43
C GLU A 32 -5.00 0.03 8.68
N LEU A 33 -4.65 0.47 9.89
CA LEU A 33 -3.26 0.73 10.25
C LEU A 33 -2.44 -0.56 10.30
N GLN A 34 -3.03 -1.66 10.76
CA GLN A 34 -2.39 -2.98 10.75
C GLN A 34 -2.14 -3.46 9.32
N ALA A 35 -3.11 -3.31 8.42
CA ALA A 35 -2.93 -3.67 7.00
C ALA A 35 -1.79 -2.85 6.35
N ILE A 36 -1.70 -1.55 6.66
CA ILE A 36 -0.61 -0.70 6.17
C ILE A 36 0.75 -1.14 6.74
N LEU A 37 0.80 -1.51 8.02
CA LEU A 37 2.03 -2.04 8.64
C LEU A 37 2.44 -3.37 8.01
N ASP A 38 1.49 -4.27 7.76
CA ASP A 38 1.74 -5.59 7.16
C ASP A 38 2.27 -5.43 5.72
N GLU A 39 1.70 -4.51 4.93
CA GLU A 39 2.21 -4.15 3.58
C GLU A 39 3.66 -3.65 3.62
N CYS A 40 4.04 -2.96 4.70
CA CYS A 40 5.37 -2.39 4.91
C CYS A 40 6.32 -3.30 5.71
N GLY A 41 5.93 -4.55 6.01
CA GLY A 41 6.75 -5.48 6.79
C GLY A 41 7.03 -5.01 8.22
N GLY A 42 6.16 -4.17 8.79
CA GLY A 42 6.32 -3.57 10.11
C GLY A 42 7.23 -2.33 10.15
N ASP A 43 7.73 -1.86 9.00
CA ASP A 43 8.52 -0.64 8.91
C ASP A 43 7.65 0.61 9.12
N LEU A 44 7.98 1.39 10.15
CA LEU A 44 7.18 2.51 10.59
C LEU A 44 7.28 3.71 9.64
N ASP A 45 8.43 3.92 8.98
CA ASP A 45 8.64 5.00 8.02
C ASP A 45 7.84 4.77 6.74
N CYS A 46 7.94 3.56 6.17
CA CYS A 46 7.14 3.09 5.05
C CYS A 46 5.64 3.21 5.35
N ALA A 47 5.20 2.72 6.51
CA ALA A 47 3.79 2.74 6.90
C ALA A 47 3.26 4.18 7.05
N THR A 48 4.06 5.06 7.65
CA THR A 48 3.73 6.49 7.78
C THR A 48 3.55 7.14 6.40
N LEU A 49 4.51 6.91 5.50
CA LEU A 49 4.48 7.48 4.15
C LEU A 49 3.28 6.95 3.36
N ARG A 50 2.99 5.66 3.46
CA ARG A 50 1.83 5.01 2.84
C ARG A 50 0.50 5.61 3.32
N ALA A 51 0.33 5.76 4.63
CA ALA A 51 -0.85 6.38 5.22
C ALA A 51 -1.02 7.84 4.79
N LEU A 52 0.07 8.63 4.75
CA LEU A 52 0.03 10.01 4.24
C LEU A 52 -0.40 10.07 2.77
N ARG A 53 0.06 9.15 1.92
CA ARG A 53 -0.40 9.05 0.52
C ARG A 53 -1.89 8.79 0.41
N ILE A 54 -2.46 7.95 1.29
CA ILE A 54 -3.91 7.70 1.35
C ILE A 54 -4.65 8.98 1.74
N LEU A 55 -4.17 9.71 2.75
CA LEU A 55 -4.75 11.01 3.14
C LEU A 55 -4.70 12.03 2.01
N LYS A 56 -3.60 12.08 1.25
CA LYS A 56 -3.46 12.95 0.07
C LYS A 56 -4.51 12.60 -0.99
N ALA A 57 -4.67 11.33 -1.32
CA ALA A 57 -5.67 10.86 -2.29
C ALA A 57 -7.10 11.20 -1.82
N ALA A 58 -7.39 10.99 -0.53
CA ALA A 58 -8.69 11.31 0.05
C ALA A 58 -8.98 12.82 0.10
N ALA A 59 -7.96 13.67 0.26
CA ALA A 59 -8.09 15.13 0.17
C ALA A 59 -8.35 15.58 -1.27
N ALA A 60 -7.62 15.01 -2.24
CA ALA A 60 -7.81 15.29 -3.66
C ALA A 60 -9.23 14.91 -4.15
N LEU A 61 -9.76 13.76 -3.73
CA LEU A 61 -11.13 13.33 -4.03
C LEU A 61 -12.20 14.27 -3.47
N ARG A 62 -11.92 14.93 -2.35
CA ARG A 62 -12.81 15.93 -1.72
C ARG A 62 -12.68 17.32 -2.33
N GLY A 63 -11.79 17.51 -3.31
CA GLY A 63 -11.50 18.82 -3.90
C GLY A 63 -10.71 19.75 -2.96
N ASP A 64 -10.12 19.23 -1.89
CA ASP A 64 -9.33 20.00 -0.93
C ASP A 64 -7.86 20.05 -1.35
N ALA A 65 -7.59 20.86 -2.39
CA ALA A 65 -6.26 21.01 -2.98
C ALA A 65 -5.23 21.56 -1.97
N SER A 66 -5.64 22.49 -1.10
CA SER A 66 -4.79 23.07 -0.07
C SER A 66 -4.27 22.01 0.90
N ARG A 67 -5.15 21.11 1.34
CA ARG A 67 -4.78 20.00 2.21
C ARG A 67 -3.92 18.96 1.50
N ALA A 68 -4.21 18.66 0.23
CA ALA A 68 -3.39 17.74 -0.57
C ALA A 68 -1.95 18.27 -0.76
N SER A 69 -1.78 19.57 -1.00
CA SER A 69 -0.46 20.22 -1.08
C SER A 69 0.29 20.23 0.24
N ALA A 70 -0.41 20.45 1.37
CA ALA A 70 0.21 20.38 2.70
C ALA A 70 0.78 18.99 2.99
N ILE A 71 0.03 17.93 2.64
CA ILE A 71 0.49 16.54 2.80
C ILE A 71 1.68 16.26 1.89
N ASP A 72 1.72 16.81 0.68
CA ASP A 72 2.84 16.63 -0.24
C ASP A 72 4.14 17.20 0.30
N ASN A 73 4.10 18.39 0.92
CA ASN A 73 5.25 18.99 1.58
C ASN A 73 5.77 18.12 2.74
N VAL A 74 4.88 17.48 3.50
CA VAL A 74 5.26 16.57 4.57
C VAL A 74 5.93 15.31 4.00
N ILE A 75 5.40 14.75 2.91
CA ILE A 75 6.00 13.58 2.25
C ILE A 75 7.41 13.89 1.73
N GLN A 76 7.65 15.09 1.18
CA GLN A 76 8.97 15.49 0.69
C GLN A 76 10.03 15.68 1.79
N LEU A 77 9.60 15.88 3.03
CA LEU A 77 10.49 16.03 4.19
C LEU A 77 10.83 14.68 4.85
N LEU A 78 10.08 13.61 4.53
CA LEU A 78 10.43 12.28 4.99
C LEU A 78 11.66 11.80 4.20
N PRO A 79 12.65 11.18 4.87
CA PRO A 79 13.77 10.56 4.17
C PRO A 79 13.21 9.56 3.15
N ASP A 80 13.85 9.49 1.99
CA ASP A 80 13.48 8.60 0.89
C ASP A 80 13.80 7.15 1.31
N THR A 81 13.01 6.61 2.24
CA THR A 81 13.00 5.19 2.56
C THR A 81 12.34 4.54 1.37
N ALA A 82 13.15 4.18 0.38
CA ALA A 82 12.73 3.46 -0.80
C ALA A 82 11.88 2.28 -0.37
N ILE A 83 10.56 2.43 -0.51
CA ILE A 83 9.63 1.31 -0.58
C ILE A 83 9.96 0.66 -1.93
N GLU A 84 11.04 -0.11 -1.98
CA GLU A 84 11.17 -1.15 -2.98
C GLU A 84 10.07 -2.16 -2.63
N THR A 85 8.86 -1.90 -3.12
CA THR A 85 7.90 -2.95 -3.42
C THR A 85 8.60 -3.89 -4.40
N SER A 86 9.39 -4.81 -3.86
CA SER A 86 9.78 -6.03 -4.54
C SER A 86 8.46 -6.73 -4.81
N MET A 87 7.87 -6.48 -5.98
CA MET A 87 6.72 -7.25 -6.44
C MET A 87 7.10 -8.73 -6.26
N PRO A 88 6.22 -9.57 -5.70
CA PRO A 88 6.48 -11.00 -5.69
C PRO A 88 6.66 -11.40 -7.16
N THR A 89 7.90 -11.74 -7.52
CA THR A 89 8.15 -12.39 -8.80
C THR A 89 7.51 -13.75 -8.64
N ILE A 90 6.28 -13.91 -9.14
CA ILE A 90 5.63 -15.21 -9.26
C ILE A 90 6.47 -15.99 -10.26
N THR A 91 7.53 -16.64 -9.75
CA THR A 91 8.31 -17.63 -10.50
C THR A 91 7.48 -18.89 -10.49
N GLY A 92 6.47 -18.93 -11.36
CA GLY A 92 5.39 -19.90 -11.23
C GLY A 92 4.50 -20.00 -12.45
N THR A 93 5.05 -19.86 -13.66
CA THR A 93 4.43 -20.49 -14.83
C THR A 93 5.46 -21.42 -15.43
N THR A 94 5.53 -22.64 -14.91
CA THR A 94 5.98 -23.78 -15.70
C THR A 94 5.04 -23.84 -16.89
N TYR A 95 5.48 -23.32 -18.04
CA TYR A 95 4.82 -23.57 -19.30
C TYR A 95 4.67 -25.09 -19.44
N PRO A 96 3.46 -25.65 -19.65
CA PRO A 96 3.38 -27.02 -20.12
C PRO A 96 4.16 -27.07 -21.44
N ALA A 97 5.00 -28.10 -21.58
CA ALA A 97 5.78 -28.34 -22.78
C ALA A 97 4.89 -28.19 -24.03
N PRO A 98 5.42 -27.68 -25.16
CA PRO A 98 4.67 -27.62 -26.40
C PRO A 98 4.10 -29.02 -26.69
N PHE A 99 2.79 -29.10 -26.88
CA PHE A 99 2.14 -30.30 -27.40
C PHE A 99 2.87 -30.73 -28.68
N PRO A 100 3.13 -32.03 -28.89
CA PRO A 100 3.62 -32.49 -30.19
C PRO A 100 2.63 -32.02 -31.25
N MET A 101 3.11 -31.25 -32.22
CA MET A 101 2.34 -30.95 -33.43
C MET A 101 2.09 -32.29 -34.13
N ASP A 102 0.83 -32.73 -34.18
CA ASP A 102 0.41 -33.77 -35.09
C ASP A 102 0.48 -33.19 -36.52
N ASP A 103 1.36 -33.78 -37.34
CA ASP A 103 1.52 -33.53 -38.78
C ASP A 103 0.30 -34.02 -39.58
N ALA A 104 -0.88 -33.43 -39.36
CA ALA A 104 -2.09 -33.79 -40.09
C ALA A 104 -2.98 -32.56 -40.37
N TYR A 105 -2.47 -31.62 -41.16
CA TYR A 105 -3.32 -30.71 -41.95
C TYR A 105 -3.33 -31.22 -43.39
N GLU A 106 -4.33 -32.01 -43.76
CA GLU A 106 -4.70 -32.22 -45.17
C GLU A 106 -5.45 -30.97 -45.65
N GLU A 107 -4.88 -30.28 -46.64
CA GLU A 107 -5.58 -29.23 -47.40
C GLU A 107 -6.70 -29.87 -48.22
N VAL A 108 -7.95 -29.49 -47.96
CA VAL A 108 -9.09 -29.87 -48.79
C VAL A 108 -9.19 -28.87 -49.93
N GLU A 109 -8.61 -29.20 -51.09
CA GLU A 109 -8.82 -28.44 -52.33
C GLU A 109 -10.31 -28.52 -52.75
N SER A 110 -10.87 -27.37 -53.17
CA SER A 110 -12.19 -27.25 -53.81
C SER A 110 -12.07 -27.14 -55.32
#